data_AF-A0A916AV60-F1
#
_entry.id   AF-A0A916AV60-F1
#
_cell.length_a   1.000
_cell.length_b   1.000
_cell.length_c   1.000
_cell.angle_alpha   90.00
_cell.angle_beta   90.00
_cell.angle_gamma   90.00
#
_symmetry.space_group_name_H-M   'P 1'
#
loop_
_entity.id
_entity.type
_entity.pdbx_description
1 polymer ?
#
loop_
_entity_poly.entity_id
_entity_poly.type
_entity_poly.pdbx_seq_one_letter_code
_entity_poly.pdbx_strand_id
1 'polypeptide(L)'
;MYNREHKYVYWREERKKGKWHYIVKTFLMIFCAFFLGNVIGLIVFGELKSVNDITQQLPTDLLIIVLVGFPLSVIGWYHEESKFFRALKRRDKKLKARLERRKRMNKLQN
;
A
#
# COMPACT_ATOMS: atom_id res chain seq x y z
N MET A 1 -2.73 -18.07 -14.29
CA MET A 1 -3.08 -16.71 -14.76
C MET A 1 -3.47 -15.88 -13.53
N TYR A 2 -2.52 -15.10 -12.95
CA TYR A 2 -2.76 -14.37 -11.69
C TYR A 2 -3.93 -13.40 -11.86
N ASN A 3 -5.06 -13.69 -11.20
CA ASN A 3 -6.34 -13.06 -11.48
C ASN A 3 -6.34 -11.62 -10.96
N ARG A 4 -5.91 -10.68 -11.82
CA ARG A 4 -5.82 -9.25 -11.49
C ARG A 4 -7.17 -8.69 -11.03
N GLU A 5 -8.29 -9.32 -11.42
CA GLU A 5 -9.64 -8.91 -11.00
C GLU A 5 -9.86 -9.00 -9.49
N HIS A 6 -9.38 -10.05 -8.82
CA HIS A 6 -9.48 -10.14 -7.36
C HIS A 6 -8.70 -9.03 -6.66
N LYS A 7 -7.53 -8.66 -7.19
CA LYS A 7 -6.72 -7.56 -6.65
C LYS A 7 -7.44 -6.20 -6.77
N TYR A 8 -8.26 -6.01 -7.82
CA TYR A 8 -9.10 -4.81 -7.98
C TYR A 8 -10.28 -4.78 -7.02
N VAL A 9 -10.94 -5.92 -6.78
CA VAL A 9 -12.06 -6.00 -5.82
C VAL A 9 -11.54 -5.75 -4.41
N TYR A 10 -10.44 -6.40 -4.04
CA TYR A 10 -9.78 -6.21 -2.76
C TYR A 10 -9.35 -4.75 -2.53
N TRP A 11 -8.67 -4.13 -3.50
CA TRP A 11 -8.27 -2.72 -3.37
C TRP A 11 -9.47 -1.76 -3.31
N ARG A 12 -10.57 -2.07 -4.00
CA ARG A 12 -11.80 -1.26 -3.93
C ARG A 12 -12.43 -1.30 -2.54
N GLU A 13 -12.42 -2.46 -1.88
CA GLU A 13 -12.89 -2.61 -0.50
C GLU A 13 -11.95 -1.94 0.49
N GLU A 14 -10.64 -2.07 0.30
CA GLU A 14 -9.65 -1.36 1.13
C GLU A 14 -9.73 0.16 0.96
N ARG A 15 -10.06 0.65 -0.23
CA ARG A 15 -10.28 2.08 -0.44
C ARG A 15 -11.47 2.63 0.34
N LYS A 16 -12.50 1.81 0.61
CA LYS A 16 -13.63 2.20 1.46
C LYS A 16 -13.24 2.37 2.92
N LYS A 17 -12.20 1.67 3.39
CA LYS A 17 -11.65 1.82 4.75
C LYS A 17 -10.84 3.12 4.92
N GLY A 18 -10.45 3.75 3.81
CA GLY A 18 -9.82 5.07 3.78
C GLY A 18 -8.30 5.06 3.83
N LYS A 19 -7.72 6.14 3.33
CA LYS A 19 -6.27 6.36 3.22
C LYS A 19 -5.53 6.19 4.55
N TRP A 20 -6.10 6.70 5.64
CA TRP A 20 -5.51 6.62 6.98
C TRP A 20 -5.41 5.18 7.50
N HIS A 21 -6.41 4.32 7.23
CA HIS A 21 -6.37 2.94 7.66
C HIS A 21 -5.20 2.18 7.04
N TYR A 22 -4.95 2.39 5.74
CA TYR A 22 -3.81 1.77 5.06
C TYR A 22 -2.47 2.32 5.54
N ILE A 23 -2.37 3.64 5.72
CA ILE A 23 -1.14 4.27 6.20
C ILE A 23 -0.81 3.74 7.60
N VAL A 24 -1.78 3.70 8.51
CA VAL A 24 -1.57 3.17 9.87
C VAL A 24 -1.21 1.69 9.83
N LYS A 25 -1.93 0.86 9.05
CA LYS A 25 -1.63 -0.58 8.93
C LYS A 25 -0.21 -0.84 8.40
N THR A 26 0.18 -0.12 7.35
CA THR A 26 1.51 -0.24 6.72
C THR A 26 2.60 0.26 7.66
N PHE A 27 2.37 1.39 8.31
CA PHE A 27 3.27 1.96 9.31
C PHE A 27 3.49 1.01 10.48
N LEU A 28 2.42 0.39 10.99
CA LEU A 28 2.48 -0.55 12.10
C LEU A 28 3.22 -1.85 11.71
N MET A 29 3.07 -2.31 10.46
CA MET A 29 3.90 -3.40 9.93
C MET A 29 5.39 -3.05 9.89
N ILE A 30 5.74 -1.86 9.41
CA ILE A 30 7.14 -1.39 9.37
C ILE A 30 7.70 -1.28 10.80
N PHE A 31 6.91 -0.73 11.72
CA PHE A 31 7.29 -0.62 13.12
C PHE A 31 7.54 -2.01 13.75
N CYS A 32 6.63 -2.97 13.54
CA CYS A 32 6.82 -4.34 14.03
C CYS A 32 8.05 -5.03 13.43
N ALA A 33 8.29 -4.88 12.11
CA ALA A 33 9.45 -5.46 11.45
C ALA A 33 10.76 -4.87 12.01
N PHE A 34 10.78 -3.57 12.27
CA PHE A 34 11.92 -2.90 12.89
C PHE A 34 12.16 -3.38 14.32
N PHE A 35 11.10 -3.49 15.13
CA PHE A 35 11.20 -3.97 16.51
C PHE A 35 11.70 -5.41 16.57
N LEU A 36 11.23 -6.29 15.68
CA LEU A 36 11.73 -7.65 15.52
C LEU A 36 13.22 -7.68 15.14
N GLY A 37 13.64 -6.83 14.21
CA GLY A 37 15.05 -6.68 13.84
C GLY A 37 15.93 -6.29 15.03
N ASN A 38 15.46 -5.34 15.85
CA ASN A 38 16.15 -4.93 17.07
C ASN A 38 16.24 -6.06 18.11
N VAL A 39 15.17 -6.82 18.33
CA VAL A 39 15.16 -7.98 19.24
C VAL A 39 16.12 -9.07 18.76
N ILE A 40 16.12 -9.39 17.46
CA ILE A 40 17.04 -10.39 16.88
C ILE A 40 18.49 -9.91 17.00
N GLY A 41 18.76 -8.64 16.72
CA GLY A 41 20.09 -8.05 16.86
C GLY A 41 20.60 -8.11 18.30
N LEU A 42 19.71 -7.91 19.28
CA LEU A 42 19.99 -8.09 20.71
C LEU A 42 20.34 -9.52 21.09
N ILE A 43 19.61 -10.50 20.56
CA ILE A 43 19.87 -11.92 20.85
C ILE A 43 21.20 -12.37 20.24
N VAL A 44 21.54 -11.89 19.04
CA VAL A 44 22.75 -12.30 18.30
C VAL A 44 24.00 -11.55 18.76
N PHE A 45 23.88 -10.26 19.09
CA PHE A 45 25.01 -9.37 19.43
C PHE A 45 24.96 -8.83 20.86
N GLY A 46 24.20 -9.47 21.76
CA GLY A 46 23.87 -8.97 23.10
C GLY A 46 25.07 -8.63 23.99
N GLU A 47 26.25 -9.18 23.73
CA GLU A 47 27.48 -8.82 24.45
C GLU A 47 27.95 -7.38 24.18
N LEU A 48 27.54 -6.77 23.06
CA LEU A 48 27.94 -5.41 22.65
C LEU A 48 26.94 -4.31 23.04
N LYS A 49 25.74 -4.66 23.51
CA LYS A 49 24.67 -3.69 23.79
C LYS A 49 24.01 -3.97 25.14
N SER A 50 24.14 -3.03 26.08
CA SER A 50 23.39 -3.07 27.34
C SER A 50 21.94 -2.65 27.10
N VAL A 51 20.99 -3.14 27.92
CA VAL A 51 19.56 -2.75 27.89
C VAL A 51 19.40 -1.22 27.93
N ASN A 52 20.31 -0.53 28.60
CA ASN A 52 20.33 0.93 28.72
C ASN A 52 20.64 1.64 27.38
N ASP A 53 21.49 1.05 26.55
CA ASP A 53 21.85 1.60 25.23
C ASP A 53 20.66 1.54 24.27
N ILE A 54 19.82 0.51 24.39
CA ILE A 54 18.59 0.38 23.60
C ILE A 54 17.58 1.44 24.00
N THR A 55 17.39 1.69 25.29
CA THR A 55 16.47 2.74 25.75
C THR A 55 16.91 4.15 25.35
N GLN A 56 18.21 4.38 25.21
CA GLN A 56 18.74 5.64 24.67
C GLN A 56 18.62 5.75 23.14
N GLN A 57 18.68 4.63 22.41
CA GLN A 57 18.51 4.59 20.96
C GLN A 57 17.04 4.67 20.52
N LEU A 58 16.09 4.22 21.36
CA LEU A 58 14.66 4.19 21.07
C LEU A 58 14.07 5.51 20.52
N PRO A 59 14.36 6.70 21.07
CA PRO A 59 13.82 7.96 20.55
C PRO A 59 14.31 8.25 19.13
N THR A 60 15.58 7.98 18.85
CA THR A 60 16.20 8.17 17.54
C THR A 60 15.63 7.18 16.53
N ASP A 61 15.49 5.91 16.92
CA ASP A 61 14.88 4.87 16.10
C ASP A 61 13.42 5.21 15.77
N LEU A 62 12.64 5.69 16.75
CA LEU A 62 11.28 6.18 16.54
C LEU A 62 11.23 7.34 15.54
N LEU A 63 12.15 8.30 15.66
CA LEU A 63 12.24 9.41 14.71
C LEU A 63 12.52 8.92 13.30
N ILE A 64 13.43 7.96 13.12
CA ILE A 64 13.73 7.37 11.80
C ILE A 64 12.50 6.64 11.24
N ILE A 65 11.81 5.86 12.06
CA ILE A 65 10.60 5.14 11.64
C ILE A 65 9.50 6.13 11.23
N VAL A 66 9.31 7.22 11.97
CA VAL A 66 8.33 8.25 11.61
C VAL A 66 8.75 8.98 10.34
N LEU A 67 10.02 9.40 10.23
CA LEU A 67 10.53 10.15 9.08
C LEU A 67 10.57 9.33 7.79
N VAL A 68 10.79 8.02 7.87
CA VAL A 68 10.94 7.17 6.68
C VAL A 68 9.71 6.30 6.47
N GLY A 69 9.22 5.65 7.52
CA GLY A 69 8.08 4.74 7.46
C GLY A 69 6.76 5.44 7.11
N PHE A 70 6.54 6.66 7.62
CA PHE A 70 5.32 7.39 7.28
C PHE A 70 5.30 7.86 5.82
N PRO A 71 6.34 8.51 5.26
CA PRO A 71 6.36 8.87 3.85
C PRO A 71 6.30 7.66 2.92
N LEU A 72 7.00 6.56 3.24
CA LEU A 72 6.90 5.33 2.45
C LEU A 72 5.47 4.77 2.44
N SER A 73 4.78 4.80 3.58
CA SER A 73 3.38 4.36 3.68
C SER A 73 2.45 5.24 2.84
N VAL A 74 2.68 6.56 2.83
CA VAL A 74 1.93 7.50 2.00
C VAL A 74 2.20 7.27 0.51
N ILE A 75 3.47 7.10 0.11
CA ILE A 75 3.86 6.83 -1.28
C ILE A 75 3.28 5.50 -1.76
N GLY A 76 3.32 4.46 -0.92
CA GLY A 76 2.73 3.16 -1.20
C GLY A 76 1.24 3.27 -1.55
N TRP A 77 0.48 4.03 -0.75
CA TRP A 77 -0.92 4.32 -1.03
C TRP A 77 -1.11 5.00 -2.39
N TYR A 78 -0.39 6.10 -2.66
CA TYR A 78 -0.51 6.83 -3.93
C TYR A 78 -0.13 5.97 -5.13
N HIS A 79 0.85 5.09 -4.99
CA HIS A 79 1.28 4.20 -6.05
C HIS A 79 0.19 3.15 -6.37
N GLU A 80 -0.46 2.57 -5.36
CA GLU A 80 -1.58 1.63 -5.55
C GLU A 80 -2.84 2.33 -6.09
N GLU A 81 -3.15 3.51 -5.58
CA GLU A 81 -4.23 4.39 -6.08
C GLU A 81 -4.05 4.71 -7.58
N SER A 82 -2.82 5.08 -7.99
CA SER A 82 -2.49 5.41 -9.37
C SER A 82 -2.60 4.20 -10.30
N LYS A 83 -2.15 3.02 -9.87
CA LYS A 83 -2.35 1.76 -10.61
C LYS A 83 -3.83 1.45 -10.79
N PHE A 84 -4.64 1.66 -9.76
CA PHE A 84 -6.08 1.44 -9.82
C PHE A 84 -6.77 2.42 -10.78
N PHE A 85 -6.41 3.71 -10.73
CA PHE A 85 -7.00 4.72 -11.61
C PHE A 85 -6.68 4.45 -13.09
N ARG A 86 -5.43 4.06 -13.39
CA ARG A 86 -5.03 3.67 -14.75
C ARG A 86 -5.84 2.47 -15.26
N ALA A 87 -6.14 1.51 -14.40
CA ALA A 87 -6.94 0.35 -14.76
C ALA A 87 -8.42 0.66 -14.98
N LEU A 88 -9.00 1.50 -14.11
CA LEU A 88 -10.36 2.03 -14.27
C LEU A 88 -10.51 2.76 -15.60
N LYS A 89 -9.57 3.66 -15.93
CA LYS A 89 -9.59 4.43 -17.19
C LYS A 89 -9.57 3.50 -18.42
N ARG A 90 -8.84 2.38 -18.36
CA ARG A 90 -8.85 1.37 -19.44
C ARG A 90 -10.19 0.64 -19.55
N ARG A 91 -10.83 0.31 -18.42
CA ARG A 91 -12.17 -0.32 -18.43
C ARG A 91 -13.24 0.64 -18.95
N ASP A 92 -13.23 1.89 -18.52
CA ASP A 92 -14.18 2.90 -18.97
C ASP A 92 -14.05 3.15 -20.48
N LYS A 93 -12.81 3.28 -20.99
CA LYS A 93 -12.57 3.41 -22.45
C LYS A 93 -13.11 2.21 -23.24
N LYS A 94 -12.91 0.98 -22.74
CA LYS A 94 -13.46 -0.23 -23.37
C LYS A 94 -14.99 -0.26 -23.33
N LEU A 95 -15.59 0.17 -22.23
CA LEU A 95 -17.05 0.22 -22.07
C LEU A 95 -17.68 1.25 -23.02
N LYS A 96 -17.13 2.46 -23.08
CA LYS A 96 -17.57 3.51 -24.01
C LYS A 96 -17.48 3.06 -25.46
N ALA A 97 -16.36 2.46 -25.87
CA ALA A 97 -16.21 1.91 -27.21
C ALA A 97 -17.24 0.82 -27.55
N ARG A 98 -17.61 -0.03 -26.58
CA ARG A 98 -18.66 -1.05 -26.76
C ARG A 98 -20.04 -0.42 -26.92
N LEU A 99 -20.36 0.60 -26.13
CA LEU A 99 -21.62 1.34 -26.22
C LEU A 99 -21.74 2.07 -27.56
N GLU A 100 -20.67 2.72 -28.03
CA GLU A 100 -20.63 3.37 -29.34
C GLU A 100 -20.82 2.37 -30.49
N ARG A 101 -20.17 1.20 -30.43
CA ARG A 101 -20.40 0.14 -31.43
C ARG A 101 -21.86 -0.32 -31.44
N ARG A 102 -22.48 -0.54 -30.29
CA ARG A 102 -23.90 -0.91 -30.21
C ARG A 102 -24.81 0.17 -30.81
N LYS A 103 -24.56 1.45 -30.51
CA LYS A 103 -25.31 2.56 -31.12
C LYS A 103 -25.19 2.59 -32.64
N ARG A 104 -23.99 2.33 -33.19
CA ARG A 104 -23.77 2.25 -34.64
C ARG A 104 -24.53 1.08 -35.27
N MET A 105 -24.50 -0.09 -34.64
CA MET A 105 -25.22 -1.28 -35.13
C MET A 105 -26.73 -1.04 -35.17
N ASN A 106 -27.30 -0.45 -34.11
CA ASN A 106 -28.73 -0.12 -34.08
C ASN A 106 -29.12 0.95 -35.12
N LYS A 107 -28.20 1.86 -35.47
CA LYS A 107 -28.43 2.89 -36.50
C LYS A 107 -28.33 2.34 -37.93
N LEU A 108 -27.67 1.19 -38.13
CA LEU A 108 -27.58 0.51 -39.43
C LEU A 108 -28.75 -0.45 -39.69
N GLN A 109 -29.53 -0.78 -38.66
CA GLN A 109 -30.71 -1.66 -38.75
C GLN A 109 -32.04 -0.90 -38.90
N ASN A 110 -32.02 0.43 -38.75
CA ASN A 110 -33.11 1.35 -39.08
C ASN A 110 -32.84 2.02 -40.41
#